data_AF-A2SE27-F1
#
_entry.id   AF-A2SE27-F1
#
_cell.length_a   1.000
_cell.length_b   1.000
_cell.length_c   1.000
_cell.angle_alpha   90.00
_cell.angle_beta   90.00
_cell.angle_gamma   90.00
#
_symmetry.space_group_name_H-M   'P 1'
#
loop_
_entity.id
_entity.type
_entity.pdbx_description
1 polymer ?
#
loop_
_entity_poly.entity_id
_entity_poly.type
_entity_poly.pdbx_seq_one_letter_code
_entity_poly.pdbx_strand_id
1 'polypeptide(L)'
;MACGEFSGDDAAMKQTSFATAEYAGKKRQTRRERFLAEMNVVVPWARLEALIEPHYPKSGKVGRPPIGVPRMLRMYFLQQWYTLADEALEDALYDSQAMREFIGIDLGRENVPDATTLLKFRRLLEQHDLTSAILAEVNAHLTERGLLMRQGTVVDATIIAAPSSTKNEDGKRDPEMHQTKKGNQWHFGMKMHSGVDAESGLIHSVVCTAANEADVAHAHELLHGQESQVHGDSGYTGIQRRDEITTAQEEGRLRQDMDWRIAMKRGQLKAMPEGPAKAMHEWFERRKAQVRAIVEHPFHVIKNLFGYRKVSYRGISKNEARAKAHAALANLYIARRRLLAQGLSASAA
;
A
#
# COMPACT_ATOMS: atom_id res chain seq x y z
N MET A 1 -27.29 39.95 -8.09
CA MET A 1 -26.52 40.37 -6.91
C MET A 1 -26.31 39.14 -6.04
N ALA A 2 -25.12 38.59 -5.81
CA ALA A 2 -23.79 38.90 -6.28
C ALA A 2 -23.11 37.54 -6.60
N CYS A 3 -22.54 37.42 -7.78
CA CYS A 3 -21.57 36.39 -8.11
C CYS A 3 -20.27 36.74 -7.39
N GLY A 4 -19.79 35.86 -6.52
CA GLY A 4 -18.45 35.97 -5.95
C GLY A 4 -17.47 35.23 -6.84
N GLU A 5 -16.86 35.96 -7.78
CA GLU A 5 -15.70 35.53 -8.54
C GLU A 5 -14.54 35.29 -7.57
N PHE A 6 -14.03 34.06 -7.50
CA PHE A 6 -12.68 33.82 -6.96
C PHE A 6 -11.70 34.20 -8.06
N SER A 7 -11.41 35.49 -8.14
CA SER A 7 -10.34 36.05 -8.96
C SER A 7 -9.01 35.42 -8.55
N GLY A 8 -8.30 34.87 -9.53
CA GLY A 8 -6.90 34.52 -9.37
C GLY A 8 -6.07 35.76 -9.09
N ASP A 9 -5.23 35.70 -8.08
CA ASP A 9 -3.95 36.40 -7.99
C ASP A 9 -3.28 35.99 -6.67
N ASP A 10 -2.53 34.89 -6.71
CA ASP A 10 -1.34 34.71 -5.86
C ASP A 10 -0.38 33.65 -6.43
N ALA A 11 -0.31 33.56 -7.77
CA ALA A 11 0.81 32.92 -8.44
C ALA A 11 1.97 33.91 -8.46
N ALA A 12 2.56 34.19 -7.29
CA ALA A 12 3.84 34.87 -7.20
C ALA A 12 4.80 34.16 -8.17
N MET A 13 5.20 34.88 -9.22
CA MET A 13 6.06 34.39 -10.29
C MET A 13 7.38 33.92 -9.68
N LYS A 14 7.44 32.64 -9.29
CA LYS A 14 8.61 32.04 -8.67
C LYS A 14 9.71 32.03 -9.72
N GLN A 15 10.64 32.98 -9.62
CA GLN A 15 11.83 33.07 -10.47
C GLN A 15 12.48 31.69 -10.58
N THR A 16 12.39 31.09 -11.76
CA THR A 16 12.86 29.73 -12.01
C THR A 16 14.39 29.73 -11.95
N SER A 17 14.98 28.80 -11.18
CA SER A 17 16.44 28.69 -11.13
C SER A 17 16.99 28.19 -12.48
N PHE A 18 18.23 28.56 -12.80
CA PHE A 18 18.90 28.10 -14.03
C PHE A 18 18.91 26.57 -14.14
N ALA A 19 19.10 25.87 -13.01
CA ALA A 19 19.07 24.40 -12.96
C ALA A 19 17.69 23.83 -13.34
N THR A 20 16.59 24.46 -12.87
CA THR A 20 15.23 24.05 -13.26
C THR A 20 14.96 24.34 -14.74
N ALA A 21 15.40 25.48 -15.26
CA ALA A 21 15.23 25.84 -16.66
C ALA A 21 16.01 24.90 -17.61
N GLU A 22 17.25 24.56 -17.28
CA GLU A 22 18.05 23.58 -18.02
C GLU A 22 17.39 22.19 -18.00
N TYR A 23 16.93 21.76 -16.82
CA TYR A 23 16.27 20.46 -16.66
C TYR A 23 14.96 20.37 -17.45
N ALA A 24 14.19 21.46 -17.52
CA ALA A 24 12.98 21.56 -18.33
C ALA A 24 13.27 21.56 -19.84
N GLY A 25 14.43 22.09 -20.26
CA GLY A 25 14.86 22.16 -21.66
C GLY A 25 15.28 20.82 -22.27
N LYS A 26 15.32 19.72 -21.49
CA LYS A 26 15.71 18.41 -22.00
C LYS A 26 14.65 17.82 -22.95
N LYS A 27 15.10 17.10 -23.97
CA LYS A 27 14.23 16.48 -24.98
C LYS A 27 13.53 15.20 -24.51
N ARG A 28 14.08 14.50 -23.50
CA ARG A 28 13.57 13.20 -23.04
C ARG A 28 13.06 13.29 -21.61
N GLN A 29 11.78 12.97 -21.44
CA GLN A 29 11.21 12.73 -20.11
C GLN A 29 11.58 11.33 -19.62
N THR A 30 12.15 11.24 -18.41
CA THR A 30 12.54 9.96 -17.82
C THR A 30 11.32 9.17 -17.33
N ARG A 31 11.50 7.85 -17.12
CA ARG A 31 10.44 7.02 -16.54
C ARG A 31 10.05 7.48 -15.12
N ARG A 32 11.03 7.95 -14.35
CA ARG A 32 10.84 8.50 -13.00
C ARG A 32 9.94 9.73 -13.03
N GLU A 33 10.24 10.69 -13.90
CA GLU A 33 9.44 11.92 -14.00
C GLU A 33 8.00 11.65 -14.42
N ARG A 34 7.80 10.77 -15.42
CA ARG A 34 6.44 10.39 -15.82
C ARG A 34 5.68 9.76 -14.66
N PHE A 35 6.32 8.82 -13.95
CA PHE A 35 5.71 8.20 -12.79
C PHE A 35 5.37 9.22 -11.70
N LEU A 36 6.29 10.11 -11.34
CA LEU A 36 6.05 11.11 -10.31
C LEU A 36 4.99 12.13 -10.72
N ALA A 37 4.94 12.52 -11.99
CA ALA A 37 3.89 13.38 -12.52
C ALA A 37 2.51 12.70 -12.49
N GLU A 38 2.42 11.43 -12.94
CA GLU A 38 1.19 10.63 -12.85
C GLU A 38 0.74 10.51 -11.39
N MET A 39 1.64 10.13 -10.49
CA MET A 39 1.34 9.97 -9.06
C MET A 39 0.95 11.30 -8.40
N ASN A 40 1.58 12.42 -8.78
CA ASN A 40 1.22 13.73 -8.23
C ASN A 40 -0.23 14.13 -8.56
N VAL A 41 -0.77 13.67 -9.69
CA VAL A 41 -2.16 13.93 -10.08
C VAL A 41 -3.15 13.00 -9.38
N VAL A 42 -2.81 11.71 -9.25
CA VAL A 42 -3.77 10.70 -8.76
C VAL A 42 -3.81 10.56 -7.24
N VAL A 43 -2.78 11.01 -6.53
CA VAL A 43 -2.79 11.01 -5.06
C VAL A 43 -3.75 12.11 -4.57
N PRO A 44 -4.72 11.78 -3.69
CA PRO A 44 -5.65 12.77 -3.14
C PRO A 44 -4.98 13.60 -2.02
N TRP A 45 -4.00 14.43 -2.38
CA TRP A 45 -3.12 15.14 -1.44
C TRP A 45 -3.87 15.87 -0.33
N ALA A 46 -4.86 16.71 -0.67
CA ALA A 46 -5.60 17.49 0.31
C ALA A 46 -6.29 16.61 1.38
N ARG A 47 -6.83 15.45 0.97
CA ARG A 47 -7.49 14.51 1.89
C ARG A 47 -6.47 13.87 2.84
N LEU A 48 -5.33 13.44 2.31
CA LEU A 48 -4.28 12.81 3.10
C LEU A 48 -3.55 13.81 4.02
N GLU A 49 -3.37 15.04 3.56
CA GLU A 49 -2.80 16.14 4.35
C GLU A 49 -3.72 16.48 5.54
N ALA A 50 -5.03 16.56 5.31
CA ALA A 50 -6.02 16.82 6.37
C ALA A 50 -6.06 15.74 7.47
N LEU A 51 -5.70 14.49 7.17
CA LEU A 51 -5.56 13.44 8.20
C LEU A 51 -4.36 13.67 9.12
N ILE A 52 -3.29 14.27 8.60
CA ILE A 52 -2.01 14.38 9.30
C ILE A 52 -1.91 15.72 10.04
N GLU A 53 -2.48 16.79 9.49
CA GLU A 53 -2.46 18.15 10.04
C GLU A 53 -2.81 18.25 11.54
N PRO A 54 -3.83 17.54 12.07
CA PRO A 54 -4.19 17.61 13.49
C PRO A 54 -3.07 17.15 14.44
N HIS A 55 -2.23 16.23 13.97
CA HIS A 55 -1.14 15.63 14.74
C HIS A 55 0.21 16.31 14.47
N TYR A 56 0.29 17.10 13.39
CA TYR A 56 1.54 17.69 12.94
C TYR A 56 1.96 18.89 13.81
N PRO A 57 3.25 19.04 14.14
CA PRO A 57 3.71 20.16 14.94
C PRO A 57 3.32 21.50 14.31
N LYS A 58 2.62 22.34 15.07
CA LYS A 58 2.35 23.73 14.68
C LYS A 58 3.58 24.57 14.98
N SER A 59 3.86 25.57 14.14
CA SER A 59 4.97 26.50 14.36
C SER A 59 4.85 27.15 15.74
N GLY A 60 5.82 26.90 16.62
CA GLY A 60 5.97 27.63 17.87
C GLY A 60 6.52 29.05 17.65
N LYS A 61 6.46 29.90 18.69
CA LYS A 61 7.04 31.26 18.66
C LYS A 61 8.59 31.27 18.59
N VAL A 62 9.24 30.14 18.87
CA VAL A 62 10.72 30.03 18.95
C VAL A 62 11.17 28.76 18.22
N GLY A 63 12.16 28.90 17.34
CA GLY A 63 12.78 27.80 16.57
C GLY A 63 12.53 27.86 15.06
N ARG A 64 13.20 26.98 14.31
CA ARG A 64 12.97 26.83 12.86
C ARG A 64 11.54 26.33 12.64
N PRO A 65 10.74 26.95 11.76
CA PRO A 65 9.39 26.47 11.49
C PRO A 65 9.43 25.03 10.98
N PRO A 66 8.46 24.19 11.39
CA PRO A 66 8.38 22.82 10.89
C PRO A 66 8.15 22.86 9.38
N ILE A 67 8.74 21.88 8.68
CA ILE A 67 8.54 21.71 7.24
C ILE A 67 7.08 21.33 7.01
N GLY A 68 6.42 21.90 6.00
CA GLY A 68 5.00 21.65 5.78
C GLY A 68 4.65 20.17 5.55
N VAL A 69 3.48 19.75 6.05
CA VAL A 69 2.89 18.42 5.80
C VAL A 69 2.93 18.02 4.32
N PRO A 70 2.59 18.91 3.34
CA PRO A 70 2.63 18.55 1.93
C PRO A 70 3.99 18.01 1.46
N ARG A 71 5.08 18.61 1.96
CA ARG A 71 6.45 18.23 1.59
C ARG A 71 6.88 16.95 2.29
N MET A 72 6.59 16.83 3.58
CA MET A 72 6.94 15.63 4.35
C MET A 72 6.19 14.38 3.87
N LEU A 73 4.91 14.52 3.51
CA LEU A 73 4.13 13.42 2.96
C LEU A 73 4.67 12.95 1.60
N ARG A 74 5.01 13.90 0.71
CA ARG A 74 5.64 13.59 -0.59
C ARG A 74 7.01 12.91 -0.42
N MET A 75 7.82 13.40 0.52
CA MET A 75 9.09 12.78 0.87
C MET A 75 8.88 11.34 1.38
N TYR A 76 7.92 11.12 2.27
CA TYR A 76 7.57 9.78 2.76
C TYR A 76 7.10 8.86 1.62
N PHE A 77 6.33 9.35 0.65
CA PHE A 77 5.87 8.54 -0.49
C PHE A 77 7.02 8.18 -1.44
N LEU A 78 7.96 9.11 -1.68
CA LEU A 78 9.20 8.78 -2.40
C LEU A 78 9.97 7.67 -1.70
N GLN A 79 10.05 7.72 -0.36
CA GLN A 79 10.69 6.66 0.41
C GLN A 79 10.06 5.29 0.14
N GLN A 80 8.72 5.22 0.11
CA GLN A 80 8.01 3.98 -0.11
C GLN A 80 8.11 3.50 -1.56
N TRP A 81 7.91 4.37 -2.55
CA TRP A 81 7.96 3.97 -3.97
C TRP A 81 9.33 3.48 -4.42
N TYR A 82 10.41 3.94 -3.79
CA TYR A 82 11.77 3.57 -4.16
C TYR A 82 12.48 2.70 -3.11
N THR A 83 11.81 2.32 -2.02
CA THR A 83 12.38 1.56 -0.90
C THR A 83 13.73 2.15 -0.43
N LEU A 84 13.77 3.47 -0.25
CA LEU A 84 14.98 4.16 0.19
C LEU A 84 15.05 4.17 1.73
N ALA A 85 16.27 4.03 2.27
CA ALA A 85 16.53 4.35 3.67
C ALA A 85 16.38 5.86 3.91
N ASP A 86 16.28 6.29 5.18
CA ASP A 86 16.10 7.72 5.49
C ASP A 86 17.26 8.57 4.91
N GLU A 87 18.52 8.19 5.15
CA GLU A 87 19.71 8.86 4.58
C GLU A 87 19.81 8.73 3.06
N ALA A 88 19.53 7.54 2.52
CA ALA A 88 19.54 7.34 1.08
C ALA A 88 18.49 8.18 0.34
N LEU A 89 17.38 8.52 0.99
CA LEU A 89 16.40 9.46 0.43
C LEU A 89 16.92 10.89 0.48
N GLU A 90 17.55 11.30 1.58
CA GLU A 90 18.20 12.62 1.68
C GLU A 90 19.22 12.81 0.55
N ASP A 91 20.13 11.85 0.37
CA ASP A 91 21.11 11.83 -0.73
C ASP A 91 20.41 11.89 -2.09
N ALA A 92 19.38 11.06 -2.29
CA ALA A 92 18.64 11.03 -3.56
C ALA A 92 17.93 12.36 -3.88
N LEU A 93 17.57 13.15 -2.86
CA LEU A 93 17.02 14.49 -3.03
C LEU A 93 18.12 15.51 -3.39
N TYR A 94 19.35 15.35 -2.93
CA TYR A 94 20.48 16.18 -3.43
C TYR A 94 20.93 15.79 -4.84
N ASP A 95 20.77 14.52 -5.23
CA ASP A 95 21.21 14.03 -6.54
C ASP A 95 20.14 14.14 -7.64
N SER A 96 18.86 13.93 -7.31
CA SER A 96 17.79 13.78 -8.31
C SER A 96 16.87 14.99 -8.41
N GLN A 97 17.02 15.78 -9.48
CA GLN A 97 16.15 16.91 -9.79
C GLN A 97 14.66 16.52 -9.90
N ALA A 98 14.33 15.38 -10.51
CA ALA A 98 12.94 14.90 -10.59
C ALA A 98 12.30 14.67 -9.21
N MET A 99 13.06 14.15 -8.25
CA MET A 99 12.56 13.94 -6.88
C MET A 99 12.41 15.26 -6.14
N ARG A 100 13.34 16.21 -6.33
CA ARG A 100 13.25 17.58 -5.78
C ARG A 100 12.04 18.34 -6.29
N GLU A 101 11.80 18.29 -7.60
CA GLU A 101 10.64 18.94 -8.22
C GLU A 101 9.34 18.34 -7.70
N PHE A 102 9.28 17.02 -7.55
CA PHE A 102 8.11 16.35 -6.99
C PHE A 102 7.78 16.81 -5.57
N ILE A 103 8.78 17.01 -4.70
CA ILE A 103 8.57 17.51 -3.32
C ILE A 103 8.49 19.05 -3.23
N GLY A 104 8.74 19.75 -4.33
CA GLY A 104 8.75 21.21 -4.39
C GLY A 104 9.89 21.85 -3.58
N ILE A 105 11.12 21.38 -3.75
CA ILE A 105 12.33 21.98 -3.18
C ILE A 105 13.18 22.62 -4.27
N ASP A 106 13.60 23.87 -4.03
CA ASP A 106 14.62 24.57 -4.79
C ASP A 106 15.88 24.75 -3.93
N LEU A 107 16.96 24.06 -4.28
CA LEU A 107 18.24 24.10 -3.54
C LEU A 107 18.87 25.50 -3.49
N GLY A 108 18.50 26.40 -4.41
CA GLY A 108 18.95 27.80 -4.38
C GLY A 108 18.27 28.64 -3.29
N ARG A 109 17.20 28.12 -2.67
CA ARG A 109 16.36 28.85 -1.70
C ARG A 109 16.24 28.14 -0.36
N GLU A 110 16.21 26.81 -0.36
CA GLU A 110 15.96 26.01 0.83
C GLU A 110 16.73 24.69 0.80
N ASN A 111 17.07 24.19 2.00
CA ASN A 111 17.76 22.92 2.16
C ASN A 111 16.77 21.74 2.13
N VAL A 112 17.27 20.58 1.72
CA VAL A 112 16.55 19.31 1.81
C VAL A 112 16.31 18.96 3.29
N PRO A 113 15.11 18.48 3.66
CA PRO A 113 14.85 17.91 4.97
C PRO A 113 15.79 16.75 5.27
N ASP A 114 16.43 16.77 6.44
CA ASP A 114 17.34 15.69 6.82
C ASP A 114 16.61 14.36 7.13
N ALA A 115 17.38 13.28 7.14
CA ALA A 115 16.91 11.94 7.48
C ALA A 115 16.22 11.87 8.85
N THR A 116 16.67 12.68 9.82
CA THR A 116 16.09 12.71 11.17
C THR A 116 14.69 13.33 11.18
N THR A 117 14.44 14.28 10.30
CA THR A 117 13.14 14.93 10.11
C THR A 117 12.15 13.93 9.52
N LEU A 118 12.57 13.14 8.53
CA LEU A 118 11.76 12.05 7.99
C LEU A 118 11.49 10.98 9.06
N LEU A 119 12.49 10.59 9.85
CA LEU A 119 12.32 9.65 10.96
C LEU A 119 11.25 10.13 11.96
N LYS A 120 11.28 11.42 12.36
CA LYS A 120 10.26 12.00 13.24
C LYS A 120 8.87 11.96 12.61
N PHE A 121 8.77 12.26 11.31
CA PHE A 121 7.51 12.15 10.57
C PHE A 121 6.96 10.72 10.56
N ARG A 122 7.82 9.72 10.29
CA ARG A 122 7.40 8.30 10.35
C ARG A 122 6.91 7.89 11.73
N ARG A 123 7.63 8.29 12.80
CA ARG A 123 7.19 8.02 14.17
C ARG A 123 5.83 8.65 14.47
N LEU A 124 5.57 9.86 13.96
CA LEU A 124 4.26 10.50 14.07
C LEU A 124 3.18 9.68 13.36
N LEU A 125 3.45 9.18 12.14
CA LEU A 125 2.52 8.30 11.43
C LEU A 125 2.25 6.98 12.18
N GLU A 126 3.30 6.39 12.76
CA GLU A 126 3.22 5.16 13.56
C GLU A 126 2.42 5.39 14.86
N GLN A 127 2.71 6.46 15.60
CA GLN A 127 2.10 6.76 16.90
C GLN A 127 0.59 7.01 16.82
N HIS A 128 0.12 7.59 15.72
CA HIS A 128 -1.28 7.94 15.52
C HIS A 128 -2.01 7.01 14.54
N ASP A 129 -1.42 5.86 14.20
CA ASP A 129 -1.96 4.88 13.25
C ASP A 129 -2.39 5.49 11.89
N LEU A 130 -1.69 6.54 11.46
CA LEU A 130 -2.07 7.33 10.29
C LEU A 130 -1.88 6.55 8.98
N THR A 131 -1.05 5.51 8.96
CA THR A 131 -0.91 4.64 7.79
C THR A 131 -2.15 3.79 7.53
N SER A 132 -2.85 3.35 8.59
CA SER A 132 -4.16 2.70 8.49
C SER A 132 -5.20 3.70 7.99
N ALA A 133 -5.20 4.92 8.53
CA ALA A 133 -6.09 6.00 8.08
C ALA A 133 -5.84 6.37 6.60
N ILE A 134 -4.59 6.45 6.16
CA ILE A 134 -4.22 6.71 4.75
C ILE A 134 -4.77 5.61 3.84
N LEU A 135 -4.64 4.33 4.21
CA LEU A 135 -5.20 3.23 3.43
C LEU A 135 -6.74 3.33 3.35
N ALA A 136 -7.40 3.58 4.48
CA ALA A 136 -8.85 3.75 4.53
C ALA A 136 -9.31 4.93 3.65
N GLU A 137 -8.61 6.05 3.70
CA GLU A 137 -8.94 7.27 2.95
C GLU A 137 -8.72 7.11 1.45
N VAL A 138 -7.63 6.43 1.05
CA VAL A 138 -7.41 6.06 -0.36
C VAL A 138 -8.52 5.13 -0.83
N ASN A 139 -8.92 4.15 -0.02
CA ASN A 139 -10.01 3.24 -0.37
C ASN A 139 -11.35 3.96 -0.48
N ALA A 140 -11.62 4.94 0.40
CA ALA A 140 -12.79 5.80 0.30
C ALA A 140 -12.78 6.61 -1.00
N HIS A 141 -11.65 7.26 -1.31
CA HIS A 141 -11.46 7.99 -2.56
C HIS A 141 -11.69 7.14 -3.82
N LEU A 142 -11.19 5.90 -3.82
CA LEU A 142 -11.37 4.96 -4.94
C LEU A 142 -12.81 4.43 -5.02
N THR A 143 -13.48 4.25 -3.87
CA THR A 143 -14.89 3.85 -3.81
C THR A 143 -15.78 4.95 -4.39
N GLU A 144 -15.58 6.21 -4.00
CA GLU A 144 -16.33 7.37 -4.51
C GLU A 144 -16.21 7.51 -6.03
N ARG A 145 -15.08 7.07 -6.60
CA ARG A 145 -14.83 7.06 -8.04
C ARG A 145 -15.28 5.78 -8.76
N GLY A 146 -15.96 4.89 -8.05
CA GLY A 146 -16.46 3.62 -8.58
C GLY A 146 -15.37 2.62 -8.97
N LEU A 147 -14.17 2.74 -8.40
CA LEU A 147 -13.01 1.91 -8.76
C LEU A 147 -12.78 0.75 -7.79
N LEU A 148 -13.24 0.87 -6.55
CA LEU A 148 -13.19 -0.18 -5.54
C LEU A 148 -14.59 -0.75 -5.32
N MET A 149 -14.76 -2.04 -5.59
CA MET A 149 -15.99 -2.78 -5.29
C MET A 149 -15.86 -3.47 -3.93
N ARG A 150 -16.98 -3.98 -3.41
CA ARG A 150 -17.06 -4.58 -2.06
C ARG A 150 -17.77 -5.94 -2.04
N GLN A 151 -18.07 -6.50 -3.21
CA GLN A 151 -18.94 -7.68 -3.30
C GLN A 151 -18.16 -8.99 -3.17
N GLY A 152 -16.93 -9.05 -3.66
CA GLY A 152 -16.10 -10.24 -3.64
C GLY A 152 -14.69 -9.93 -3.14
N THR A 153 -14.18 -10.76 -2.24
CA THR A 153 -12.84 -10.58 -1.67
C THR A 153 -11.98 -11.82 -1.92
N VAL A 154 -10.74 -11.59 -2.33
CA VAL A 154 -9.67 -12.59 -2.36
C VAL A 154 -8.80 -12.38 -1.12
N VAL A 155 -8.72 -13.40 -0.27
CA VAL A 155 -7.77 -13.45 0.84
C VAL A 155 -6.51 -14.19 0.39
N ASP A 156 -5.36 -13.57 0.58
CA ASP A 156 -4.06 -14.18 0.30
C ASP A 156 -2.96 -13.57 1.18
N ALA A 157 -1.83 -14.25 1.26
CA ALA A 157 -0.69 -13.80 2.05
C ALA A 157 0.62 -13.88 1.24
N THR A 158 1.40 -12.81 1.31
CA THR A 158 2.76 -12.79 0.77
C THR A 158 3.80 -12.73 1.87
N ILE A 159 4.87 -13.53 1.73
CA ILE A 159 6.02 -13.48 2.64
C ILE A 159 6.89 -12.28 2.29
N ILE A 160 7.24 -11.48 3.30
CA ILE A 160 8.24 -10.42 3.26
C ILE A 160 9.43 -10.86 4.11
N ALA A 161 10.61 -10.93 3.49
CA ALA A 161 11.79 -11.47 4.14
C ALA A 161 12.31 -10.53 5.23
N ALA A 162 12.87 -11.07 6.31
CA ALA A 162 13.64 -10.33 7.29
C ALA A 162 15.13 -10.66 7.19
N PRO A 163 16.02 -9.75 7.62
CA PRO A 163 17.41 -10.10 7.84
C PRO A 163 17.51 -11.28 8.82
N SER A 164 18.04 -12.42 8.36
CA SER A 164 18.30 -13.60 9.20
C SER A 164 19.68 -13.57 9.88
N SER A 165 20.46 -12.53 9.63
CA SER A 165 21.79 -12.36 10.19
C SER A 165 21.73 -12.06 11.69
N THR A 166 22.56 -12.76 12.47
CA THR A 166 22.85 -12.49 13.88
C THR A 166 24.13 -11.67 14.05
N LYS A 167 24.75 -11.22 12.95
CA LYS A 167 25.94 -10.35 12.99
C LYS A 167 25.53 -8.90 13.33
N ASN A 168 25.07 -8.70 14.55
CA ASN A 168 24.81 -7.40 15.17
C ASN A 168 25.34 -7.42 16.62
N GLU A 169 25.38 -6.27 17.27
CA GLU A 169 25.90 -6.11 18.64
C GLU A 169 25.24 -7.08 19.63
N ASP A 170 23.92 -7.28 19.50
CA ASP A 170 23.13 -8.17 20.36
C ASP A 170 23.30 -9.67 20.06
N GLY A 171 23.94 -10.03 18.93
CA GLY A 171 24.04 -11.42 18.45
C GLY A 171 22.70 -12.09 18.12
N LYS A 172 21.60 -11.32 18.02
CA LYS A 172 20.22 -11.85 17.97
C LYS A 172 19.47 -11.42 16.71
N ARG A 173 18.57 -12.28 16.25
CA ARG A 173 17.59 -11.93 15.20
C ARG A 173 16.47 -11.08 15.81
N ASP A 174 15.67 -10.48 14.94
CA ASP A 174 14.41 -9.88 15.37
C ASP A 174 13.52 -10.97 16.02
N PRO A 175 13.11 -10.79 17.29
CA PRO A 175 12.35 -11.80 18.02
C PRO A 175 10.92 -11.99 17.52
N GLU A 176 10.35 -11.00 16.82
CA GLU A 176 9.00 -11.08 16.26
C GLU A 176 8.98 -11.72 14.86
N MET A 177 10.15 -11.95 14.26
CA MET A 177 10.27 -12.56 12.94
C MET A 177 10.53 -14.06 13.09
N HIS A 178 9.78 -14.87 12.33
CA HIS A 178 9.86 -16.32 12.40
C HIS A 178 10.06 -16.97 11.04
N GLN A 179 10.46 -18.24 11.04
CA GLN A 179 10.69 -19.00 9.83
C GLN A 179 9.45 -19.81 9.43
N THR A 180 9.25 -19.93 8.12
CA THR A 180 8.20 -20.77 7.53
C THR A 180 8.73 -21.47 6.29
N LYS A 181 8.12 -22.59 5.94
CA LYS A 181 8.48 -23.37 4.76
C LYS A 181 7.42 -23.18 3.68
N LYS A 182 7.80 -22.61 2.53
CA LYS A 182 6.95 -22.52 1.34
C LYS A 182 7.51 -23.42 0.26
N GLY A 183 6.77 -24.48 -0.08
CA GLY A 183 7.29 -25.54 -0.95
C GLY A 183 8.53 -26.20 -0.33
N ASN A 184 9.66 -26.18 -1.05
CA ASN A 184 10.94 -26.70 -0.55
C ASN A 184 11.87 -25.61 0.02
N GLN A 185 11.46 -24.34 0.04
CA GLN A 185 12.28 -23.23 0.49
C GLN A 185 11.87 -22.75 1.88
N TRP A 186 12.87 -22.42 2.70
CA TRP A 186 12.67 -21.78 3.99
C TRP A 186 12.79 -20.27 3.84
N HIS A 187 11.84 -19.56 4.46
CA HIS A 187 11.82 -18.11 4.51
C HIS A 187 11.79 -17.67 5.96
N PHE A 188 12.54 -16.61 6.29
CA PHE A 188 12.53 -15.97 7.59
C PHE A 188 11.96 -14.57 7.44
N GLY A 189 10.97 -14.19 8.25
CA GLY A 189 10.37 -12.86 8.23
C GLY A 189 8.92 -12.84 8.70
N MET A 190 8.11 -12.06 7.99
CA MET A 190 6.69 -11.87 8.27
C MET A 190 5.85 -12.23 7.04
N LYS A 191 4.55 -12.41 7.27
CA LYS A 191 3.53 -12.46 6.23
C LYS A 191 2.78 -11.14 6.23
N MET A 192 2.54 -10.61 5.03
CA MET A 192 1.56 -9.57 4.78
C MET A 192 0.31 -10.26 4.23
N HIS A 193 -0.70 -10.37 5.07
CA HIS A 193 -2.03 -10.86 4.71
C HIS A 193 -2.81 -9.70 4.10
N SER A 194 -3.60 -9.96 3.07
CA SER A 194 -4.37 -8.92 2.39
C SER A 194 -5.74 -9.43 1.95
N GLY A 195 -6.77 -8.63 2.22
CA GLY A 195 -8.06 -8.74 1.54
C GLY A 195 -8.04 -7.84 0.32
N VAL A 196 -8.28 -8.44 -0.84
CA VAL A 196 -8.21 -7.78 -2.14
C VAL A 196 -9.54 -7.93 -2.86
N ASP A 197 -10.09 -6.82 -3.34
CA ASP A 197 -11.32 -6.84 -4.11
C ASP A 197 -11.15 -7.70 -5.38
N ALA A 198 -12.03 -8.68 -5.55
CA ALA A 198 -11.91 -9.76 -6.53
C ALA A 198 -12.10 -9.26 -7.98
N GLU A 199 -12.63 -8.05 -8.17
CA GLU A 199 -12.86 -7.46 -9.49
C GLU A 199 -11.81 -6.41 -9.86
N SER A 200 -11.48 -5.50 -8.93
CA SER A 200 -10.54 -4.40 -9.18
C SER A 200 -9.08 -4.77 -8.89
N GLY A 201 -8.82 -5.76 -8.02
CA GLY A 201 -7.48 -6.11 -7.56
C GLY A 201 -6.89 -5.11 -6.57
N LEU A 202 -7.72 -4.26 -5.96
CA LEU A 202 -7.31 -3.26 -4.98
C LEU A 202 -7.38 -3.85 -3.56
N ILE A 203 -6.38 -3.54 -2.74
CA ILE A 203 -6.28 -4.01 -1.36
C ILE A 203 -7.19 -3.18 -0.45
N HIS A 204 -8.14 -3.80 0.24
CA HIS A 204 -8.97 -3.08 1.21
C HIS A 204 -8.51 -3.26 2.66
N SER A 205 -7.82 -4.36 2.98
CA SER A 205 -7.37 -4.71 4.33
C SER A 205 -5.95 -5.29 4.28
N VAL A 206 -5.16 -5.01 5.32
CA VAL A 206 -3.81 -5.53 5.49
C VAL A 206 -3.57 -5.83 6.96
N VAL A 207 -3.05 -7.03 7.23
CA VAL A 207 -2.54 -7.44 8.55
C VAL A 207 -1.18 -8.08 8.36
N CYS A 208 -0.23 -7.75 9.22
CA CYS A 208 1.09 -8.38 9.18
C CYS A 208 1.29 -9.26 10.41
N THR A 209 1.78 -10.48 10.19
CA THR A 209 2.06 -11.41 11.30
C THR A 209 3.36 -12.18 11.08
N ALA A 210 3.83 -12.90 12.09
CA ALA A 210 5.03 -13.71 11.94
C ALA A 210 4.84 -14.77 10.85
N ALA A 211 5.90 -15.12 10.11
CA ALA A 211 5.72 -15.97 8.92
C ALA A 211 5.25 -17.41 9.23
N ASN A 212 5.40 -17.89 10.48
CA ASN A 212 4.93 -19.19 10.93
C ASN A 212 3.42 -19.23 11.24
N GLU A 213 2.77 -18.07 11.39
CA GLU A 213 1.34 -18.01 11.68
C GLU A 213 0.52 -18.53 10.49
N ALA A 214 -0.60 -19.18 10.81
CA ALA A 214 -1.47 -19.80 9.81
C ALA A 214 -2.32 -18.74 9.11
N ASP A 215 -2.42 -18.79 7.78
CA ASP A 215 -3.11 -17.74 7.01
C ASP A 215 -4.61 -17.65 7.36
N VAL A 216 -5.24 -18.80 7.61
CA VAL A 216 -6.64 -18.88 8.06
C VAL A 216 -6.88 -18.18 9.40
N ALA A 217 -5.84 -18.03 10.25
CA ALA A 217 -5.89 -17.43 11.59
C ALA A 217 -6.31 -15.94 11.55
N HIS A 218 -5.90 -15.23 10.49
CA HIS A 218 -6.10 -13.79 10.36
C HIS A 218 -7.15 -13.42 9.32
N ALA A 219 -7.82 -14.41 8.74
CA ALA A 219 -8.75 -14.16 7.64
C ALA A 219 -9.94 -13.28 8.04
N HIS A 220 -10.37 -13.34 9.30
CA HIS A 220 -11.46 -12.50 9.82
C HIS A 220 -11.12 -11.00 9.82
N GLU A 221 -9.84 -10.65 9.99
CA GLU A 221 -9.34 -9.27 9.96
C GLU A 221 -9.24 -8.73 8.53
N LEU A 222 -9.24 -9.63 7.55
CA LEU A 222 -9.15 -9.26 6.13
C LEU A 222 -10.51 -8.94 5.52
N LEU A 223 -11.62 -9.22 6.20
CA LEU A 223 -12.97 -9.03 5.67
C LEU A 223 -13.58 -7.72 6.19
N HIS A 224 -14.30 -7.01 5.34
CA HIS A 224 -14.93 -5.72 5.65
C HIS A 224 -16.45 -5.82 5.90
N GLY A 225 -17.03 -7.02 5.84
CA GLY A 225 -18.42 -7.33 6.18
C GLY A 225 -19.47 -7.11 5.09
N GLN A 226 -19.06 -6.68 3.90
CA GLN A 226 -19.98 -6.40 2.77
C GLN A 226 -19.87 -7.47 1.68
N GLU A 227 -18.94 -8.41 1.85
CA GLU A 227 -18.66 -9.50 0.94
C GLU A 227 -19.85 -10.44 0.82
N SER A 228 -20.18 -10.80 -0.42
CA SER A 228 -21.03 -11.95 -0.73
C SER A 228 -20.21 -13.19 -1.09
N GLN A 229 -18.96 -13.02 -1.51
CA GLN A 229 -18.08 -14.09 -1.97
C GLN A 229 -16.68 -13.90 -1.39
N VAL A 230 -16.09 -14.98 -0.85
CA VAL A 230 -14.70 -14.98 -0.39
C VAL A 230 -13.92 -16.08 -1.09
N HIS A 231 -12.81 -15.69 -1.69
CA HIS A 231 -11.92 -16.57 -2.43
C HIS A 231 -10.61 -16.73 -1.66
N GLY A 232 -10.12 -17.96 -1.53
CA GLY A 232 -8.87 -18.23 -0.83
C GLY A 232 -8.16 -19.46 -1.38
N ASP A 233 -6.88 -19.57 -1.07
CA ASP A 233 -6.10 -20.77 -1.37
C ASP A 233 -6.44 -21.92 -0.42
N SER A 234 -5.85 -23.08 -0.65
CA SER A 234 -6.10 -24.25 0.22
C SER A 234 -5.63 -24.06 1.68
N GLY A 235 -4.80 -23.05 1.97
CA GLY A 235 -4.42 -22.65 3.32
C GLY A 235 -5.57 -22.07 4.13
N TYR A 236 -6.62 -21.56 3.47
CA TYR A 236 -7.85 -21.07 4.09
C TYR A 236 -8.95 -22.14 4.23
N THR A 237 -8.61 -23.42 4.09
CA THR A 237 -9.59 -24.51 4.24
C THR A 237 -10.20 -24.49 5.65
N GLY A 238 -11.54 -24.41 5.73
CA GLY A 238 -12.26 -24.41 7.00
C GLY A 238 -12.45 -23.03 7.64
N ILE A 239 -12.09 -21.96 6.93
CA ILE A 239 -12.29 -20.56 7.34
C ILE A 239 -13.68 -20.29 7.91
N GLN A 240 -14.74 -20.84 7.28
CA GLN A 240 -16.13 -20.62 7.64
C GLN A 240 -16.57 -21.26 8.96
N ARG A 241 -15.72 -22.10 9.57
CA ARG A 241 -16.00 -22.80 10.83
C ARG A 241 -15.18 -22.27 12.00
N ARG A 242 -14.40 -21.21 11.78
CA ARG A 242 -13.51 -20.66 12.80
C ARG A 242 -14.30 -19.76 13.74
N ASP A 243 -13.99 -19.85 15.03
CA ASP A 243 -14.71 -19.13 16.08
C ASP A 243 -14.70 -17.62 15.83
N GLU A 244 -13.59 -17.07 15.33
CA GLU A 244 -13.46 -15.64 15.03
C GLU A 244 -14.40 -15.18 13.91
N ILE A 245 -14.65 -16.04 12.90
CA ILE A 245 -15.60 -15.78 11.82
C ILE A 245 -17.04 -15.92 12.34
N THR A 246 -17.34 -17.00 13.06
CA THR A 246 -18.67 -17.24 13.64
C THR A 246 -19.07 -16.10 14.58
N THR A 247 -18.15 -15.68 15.47
CA THR A 247 -18.37 -14.56 16.40
C THR A 247 -18.61 -13.27 15.64
N ALA A 248 -17.82 -12.98 14.61
CA ALA A 248 -18.02 -11.79 13.79
C ALA A 248 -19.36 -11.81 13.02
N GLN A 249 -19.86 -12.99 12.66
CA GLN A 249 -21.17 -13.16 12.04
C GLN A 249 -22.33 -13.01 13.04
N GLU A 250 -22.14 -13.48 14.28
CA GLU A 250 -23.11 -13.32 15.38
C GLU A 250 -23.22 -11.85 15.82
N GLU A 251 -22.10 -11.13 15.86
CA GLU A 251 -22.02 -9.71 16.15
C GLU A 251 -22.49 -8.82 14.98
N GLY A 252 -22.85 -9.41 13.83
CA GLY A 252 -23.29 -8.68 12.64
C GLY A 252 -22.18 -7.90 11.91
N ARG A 253 -20.91 -8.14 12.26
CA ARG A 253 -19.75 -7.56 11.55
C ARG A 253 -19.52 -8.22 10.20
N LEU A 254 -19.85 -9.50 10.06
CA LEU A 254 -19.78 -10.26 8.81
C LEU A 254 -21.15 -10.80 8.41
N ARG A 255 -21.37 -10.94 7.11
CA ARG A 255 -22.57 -11.58 6.58
C ARG A 255 -22.58 -13.07 6.87
N GLN A 256 -23.76 -13.63 7.15
CA GLN A 256 -23.94 -15.06 7.36
C GLN A 256 -24.03 -15.83 6.04
N ASP A 257 -24.51 -15.18 4.97
CA ASP A 257 -24.80 -15.76 3.66
C ASP A 257 -23.64 -15.64 2.66
N MET A 258 -22.40 -15.77 3.16
CA MET A 258 -21.19 -15.67 2.33
C MET A 258 -20.89 -16.97 1.58
N ASP A 259 -20.63 -16.87 0.28
CA ASP A 259 -20.16 -17.98 -0.56
C ASP A 259 -18.63 -18.13 -0.45
N TRP A 260 -18.19 -19.18 0.24
CA TRP A 260 -16.78 -19.48 0.50
C TRP A 260 -16.18 -20.34 -0.62
N ARG A 261 -15.36 -19.72 -1.47
CA ARG A 261 -14.71 -20.33 -2.64
C ARG A 261 -13.24 -20.63 -2.37
N ILE A 262 -13.02 -21.58 -1.47
CA ILE A 262 -11.68 -22.02 -1.10
C ILE A 262 -11.17 -23.09 -2.08
N ALA A 263 -9.91 -22.97 -2.50
CA ALA A 263 -9.28 -23.91 -3.42
C ALA A 263 -9.09 -25.28 -2.77
N MET A 264 -9.39 -26.33 -3.52
CA MET A 264 -9.17 -27.71 -3.08
C MET A 264 -7.66 -28.03 -3.07
N LYS A 265 -7.22 -28.85 -2.11
CA LYS A 265 -5.82 -29.32 -2.08
C LYS A 265 -5.52 -30.16 -3.33
N ARG A 266 -4.41 -29.86 -4.00
CA ARG A 266 -3.99 -30.56 -5.23
C ARG A 266 -3.90 -32.08 -5.08
N GLY A 267 -3.53 -32.58 -3.89
CA GLY A 267 -3.48 -34.01 -3.60
C GLY A 267 -4.85 -34.68 -3.65
N GLN A 268 -5.90 -34.02 -3.17
CA GLN A 268 -7.27 -34.54 -3.21
C GLN A 268 -7.76 -34.65 -4.65
N LEU A 269 -7.55 -33.59 -5.45
CA LEU A 269 -7.92 -33.58 -6.87
C LEU A 269 -7.19 -34.67 -7.67
N LYS A 270 -5.91 -34.90 -7.39
CA LYS A 270 -5.12 -35.97 -8.03
C LYS A 270 -5.62 -37.38 -7.67
N ALA A 271 -6.09 -37.57 -6.44
CA ALA A 271 -6.58 -38.85 -5.96
C ALA A 271 -7.98 -39.21 -6.50
N MET A 272 -8.69 -38.26 -7.13
CA MET A 272 -9.99 -38.53 -7.73
C MET A 272 -9.85 -39.48 -8.94
N PRO A 273 -10.75 -40.47 -9.08
CA PRO A 273 -10.82 -41.31 -10.27
C PRO A 273 -11.00 -40.48 -11.54
N GLU A 274 -10.36 -40.92 -12.63
CA GLU A 274 -10.56 -40.30 -13.94
C GLU A 274 -12.03 -40.42 -14.38
N GLY A 275 -12.59 -39.33 -14.91
CA GLY A 275 -13.96 -39.29 -15.38
C GLY A 275 -14.61 -37.90 -15.35
N PRO A 276 -15.90 -37.80 -15.73
CA PRO A 276 -16.61 -36.52 -15.83
C PRO A 276 -16.62 -35.71 -14.53
N ALA A 277 -16.71 -36.38 -13.38
CA ALA A 277 -16.70 -35.72 -12.07
C ALA A 277 -15.36 -35.02 -11.78
N LYS A 278 -14.24 -35.66 -12.08
CA LYS A 278 -12.91 -35.06 -11.93
C LYS A 278 -12.74 -33.86 -12.87
N ALA A 279 -13.15 -34.01 -14.13
CA ALA A 279 -13.10 -32.92 -15.11
C ALA A 279 -13.93 -31.69 -14.65
N MET A 280 -15.09 -31.93 -14.01
CA MET A 280 -15.90 -30.86 -13.42
C MET A 280 -15.18 -30.15 -12.27
N HIS A 281 -14.56 -30.90 -11.34
CA HIS A 281 -13.78 -30.30 -10.27
C HIS A 281 -12.57 -29.52 -10.79
N GLU A 282 -11.84 -30.07 -11.76
CA GLU A 282 -10.73 -29.37 -12.42
C GLU A 282 -11.19 -28.07 -13.07
N TRP A 283 -12.38 -28.07 -13.69
CA TRP A 283 -12.96 -26.85 -14.24
C TRP A 283 -13.23 -25.80 -13.17
N PHE A 284 -13.86 -26.18 -12.05
CA PHE A 284 -14.13 -25.26 -10.94
C PHE A 284 -12.85 -24.72 -10.30
N GLU A 285 -11.88 -25.60 -10.02
CA GLU A 285 -10.60 -25.19 -9.42
C GLU A 285 -9.82 -24.26 -10.36
N ARG A 286 -9.88 -24.50 -11.67
CA ARG A 286 -9.33 -23.57 -12.67
C ARG A 286 -10.02 -22.20 -12.62
N ARG A 287 -11.35 -22.15 -12.46
CA ARG A 287 -12.07 -20.87 -12.33
C ARG A 287 -11.74 -20.14 -11.02
N LYS A 288 -11.65 -20.84 -9.90
CA LYS A 288 -11.18 -20.26 -8.62
C LYS A 288 -9.79 -19.67 -8.77
N ALA A 289 -8.87 -20.39 -9.41
CA ALA A 289 -7.51 -19.92 -9.65
C ALA A 289 -7.47 -18.68 -10.56
N GLN A 290 -8.32 -18.60 -11.59
CA GLN A 290 -8.42 -17.42 -12.46
C GLN A 290 -8.85 -16.17 -11.71
N VAL A 291 -9.85 -16.26 -10.82
CA VAL A 291 -10.26 -15.13 -9.97
C VAL A 291 -9.13 -14.75 -9.02
N ARG A 292 -8.53 -15.74 -8.34
CA ARG A 292 -7.46 -15.48 -7.37
C ARG A 292 -6.21 -14.85 -7.98
N ALA A 293 -5.92 -15.10 -9.25
CA ALA A 293 -4.76 -14.52 -9.93
C ALA A 293 -4.71 -12.98 -9.87
N ILE A 294 -5.85 -12.32 -9.63
CA ILE A 294 -5.92 -10.86 -9.48
C ILE A 294 -5.06 -10.34 -8.31
N VAL A 295 -4.90 -11.12 -7.24
CA VAL A 295 -4.12 -10.74 -6.05
C VAL A 295 -2.62 -10.61 -6.34
N GLU A 296 -2.14 -11.25 -7.41
CA GLU A 296 -0.74 -11.17 -7.82
C GLU A 296 -0.36 -9.77 -8.30
N HIS A 297 -1.33 -8.97 -8.77
CA HIS A 297 -1.08 -7.61 -9.25
C HIS A 297 -0.60 -6.67 -8.13
N PRO A 298 -1.34 -6.46 -7.02
CA PRO A 298 -0.84 -5.62 -5.93
C PRO A 298 0.44 -6.17 -5.29
N PHE A 299 0.58 -7.49 -5.15
CA PHE A 299 1.83 -8.08 -4.65
C PHE A 299 3.01 -7.82 -5.59
N HIS A 300 2.81 -7.87 -6.90
CA HIS A 300 3.83 -7.50 -7.86
C HIS A 300 4.21 -6.02 -7.74
N VAL A 301 3.24 -5.12 -7.62
CA VAL A 301 3.50 -3.68 -7.45
C VAL A 301 4.35 -3.44 -6.20
N ILE A 302 3.93 -3.98 -5.05
CA ILE A 302 4.61 -3.77 -3.77
C ILE A 302 6.02 -4.39 -3.79
N LYS A 303 6.17 -5.64 -4.23
CA LYS A 303 7.45 -6.36 -4.12
C LYS A 303 8.43 -6.06 -5.24
N ASN A 304 7.95 -5.81 -6.46
CA ASN A 304 8.81 -5.72 -7.64
C ASN A 304 8.94 -4.29 -8.15
N LEU A 305 7.85 -3.51 -8.16
CA LEU A 305 7.91 -2.13 -8.62
C LEU A 305 8.40 -1.20 -7.51
N PHE A 306 7.86 -1.33 -6.30
CA PHE A 306 8.32 -0.53 -5.16
C PHE A 306 9.55 -1.12 -4.49
N GLY A 307 9.80 -2.42 -4.65
CA GLY A 307 10.99 -3.10 -4.13
C GLY A 307 10.86 -3.59 -2.68
N TYR A 308 9.65 -3.60 -2.10
CA TYR A 308 9.39 -4.04 -0.73
C TYR A 308 9.43 -5.58 -0.61
N ARG A 309 10.63 -6.15 -0.75
CA ARG A 309 10.88 -7.60 -0.63
C ARG A 309 11.42 -8.00 0.74
N LYS A 310 12.00 -7.04 1.45
CA LYS A 310 12.66 -7.25 2.74
C LYS A 310 12.26 -6.16 3.72
N VAL A 311 11.95 -6.53 4.96
CA VAL A 311 11.68 -5.57 6.03
C VAL A 311 12.94 -4.78 6.36
N SER A 312 12.74 -3.50 6.65
CA SER A 312 13.82 -2.58 7.05
C SER A 312 13.72 -2.18 8.53
N TYR A 313 12.58 -2.45 9.17
CA TYR A 313 12.33 -2.07 10.56
C TYR A 313 12.32 -3.32 11.45
N ARG A 314 12.67 -3.14 12.73
CA ARG A 314 12.49 -4.18 13.76
C ARG A 314 11.05 -4.16 14.28
N GLY A 315 10.48 -5.35 14.49
CA GLY A 315 9.12 -5.56 15.00
C GLY A 315 8.03 -5.54 13.91
N ILE A 316 6.95 -6.28 14.14
CA ILE A 316 5.81 -6.42 13.22
C ILE A 316 5.06 -5.11 13.10
N SER A 317 4.76 -4.43 14.21
CA SER A 317 3.94 -3.20 14.22
C SER A 317 4.44 -2.13 13.24
N LYS A 318 5.75 -1.82 13.24
CA LYS A 318 6.32 -0.83 12.31
C LYS A 318 6.28 -1.29 10.86
N ASN A 319 6.48 -2.59 10.64
CA ASN A 319 6.43 -3.16 9.29
C ASN A 319 4.99 -3.25 8.78
N GLU A 320 4.00 -3.43 9.66
CA GLU A 320 2.59 -3.35 9.31
C GLU A 320 2.21 -1.93 8.88
N ALA A 321 2.59 -0.92 9.65
CA ALA A 321 2.36 0.48 9.27
C ALA A 321 2.92 0.79 7.87
N ARG A 322 4.13 0.29 7.59
CA ARG A 322 4.74 0.39 6.26
C ARG A 322 3.98 -0.40 5.20
N ALA A 323 3.52 -1.61 5.51
CA ALA A 323 2.75 -2.45 4.58
C ALA A 323 1.41 -1.80 4.21
N LYS A 324 0.73 -1.16 5.17
CA LYS A 324 -0.50 -0.39 4.93
C LYS A 324 -0.26 0.82 4.02
N ALA A 325 0.83 1.56 4.24
CA ALA A 325 1.24 2.62 3.32
C ALA A 325 1.55 2.08 1.91
N HIS A 326 2.26 0.95 1.80
CA HIS A 326 2.51 0.32 0.50
C HIS A 326 1.23 -0.14 -0.20
N ALA A 327 0.25 -0.68 0.53
CA ALA A 327 -1.05 -1.06 -0.02
C ALA A 327 -1.81 0.15 -0.57
N ALA A 328 -1.86 1.26 0.18
CA ALA A 328 -2.50 2.49 -0.26
C ALA A 328 -1.86 3.02 -1.56
N LEU A 329 -0.53 3.06 -1.59
CA LEU A 329 0.22 3.52 -2.77
C LEU A 329 0.10 2.55 -3.96
N ALA A 330 0.01 1.24 -3.70
CA ALA A 330 -0.19 0.24 -4.74
C ALA A 330 -1.58 0.37 -5.37
N ASN A 331 -2.61 0.63 -4.56
CA ASN A 331 -3.97 0.88 -5.05
C ASN A 331 -4.01 2.08 -5.99
N LEU A 332 -3.42 3.21 -5.57
CA LEU A 332 -3.31 4.39 -6.43
C LEU A 332 -2.54 4.09 -7.71
N TYR A 333 -1.44 3.35 -7.63
CA TYR A 333 -0.68 2.95 -8.81
C TYR A 333 -1.52 2.10 -9.77
N ILE A 334 -2.24 1.08 -9.28
CA ILE A 334 -3.08 0.20 -10.10
C ILE A 334 -4.21 1.01 -10.75
N ALA A 335 -4.88 1.87 -9.97
CA ALA A 335 -6.00 2.68 -10.41
C ALA A 335 -5.59 3.88 -11.29
N ARG A 336 -4.31 4.28 -11.32
CA ARG A 336 -3.86 5.58 -11.86
C ARG A 336 -4.36 5.89 -13.25
N ARG A 337 -4.39 4.90 -14.17
CA ARG A 337 -4.83 5.13 -15.56
C ARG A 337 -6.32 5.49 -15.62
N ARG A 338 -7.14 4.85 -14.78
CA ARG A 338 -8.57 5.14 -14.68
C ARG A 338 -8.79 6.50 -13.99
N LEU A 339 -8.02 6.80 -12.94
CA LEU A 339 -8.07 8.09 -12.25
C LEU A 339 -7.69 9.27 -13.16
N LEU A 340 -6.64 9.11 -13.97
CA LEU A 340 -6.22 10.12 -14.95
C LEU A 340 -7.29 10.32 -16.03
N ALA A 341 -7.90 9.24 -16.53
CA ALA A 341 -8.98 9.34 -17.51
C ALA A 341 -10.21 10.08 -16.95
N GLN A 342 -10.60 9.80 -15.70
CA GLN A 342 -11.70 10.50 -15.03
C GLN A 342 -11.37 11.98 -14.74
N GLY A 343 -10.11 12.29 -14.42
CA GLY A 343 -9.65 13.67 -14.22
C GLY A 343 -9.70 14.49 -15.50
N LEU A 344 -9.32 13.89 -16.63
CA LEU A 344 -9.40 14.51 -17.95
C LEU A 344 -10.86 14.74 -18.41
N SER A 345 -11.79 13.85 -18.06
CA SER A 345 -13.21 14.05 -18.36
C SER A 345 -13.86 15.13 -17.49
N ALA A 346 -13.42 15.31 -16.25
CA ALA A 346 -13.94 16.35 -15.35
C ALA A 346 -13.44 17.76 -15.68
N SER A 347 -12.33 17.90 -16.41
CA SER A 347 -11.83 19.20 -16.90
C SER A 347 -12.35 19.59 -18.29
N ALA A 348 -13.05 18.67 -18.98
CA ALA A 348 -13.59 18.87 -20.32
C ALA A 348 -15.12 19.07 -20.35
N ALA A 349 -15.77 18.96 -19.20
CA ALA A 349 -17.17 19.30 -18.94
C ALA A 349 -17.21 20.54 -18.06
#